data_AF-A0A372JCL6-F1
#
_entry.id   AF-A0A372JCL6-F1
#
_cell.length_a   1.000
_cell.length_b   1.000
_cell.length_c   1.000
_cell.angle_alpha   90.00
_cell.angle_beta   90.00
_cell.angle_gamma   90.00
#
_symmetry.space_group_name_H-M   'P 1'
#
loop_
_entity.id
_entity.type
_entity.pdbx_description
1 polymer ?
#
loop_
_entity_poly.entity_id
_entity_poly.type
_entity_poly.pdbx_seq_one_letter_code
_entity_poly.pdbx_strand_id
1 'polypeptide(L)'
;MRVDRHDISESAVSSALAAVPDQLGRDTKLAQYGGAPSIEMLADTLLDYAAARTADIDPRAETRETWLALTSAAELYRDYARALTVPVGGEVRGWVEYLGVGFGSAQEYDETLGAADWVQAFRVARAAGDHRLLGSLYELVESLPEAQDEIPFMRALRVFWDGGPAEDYPDTPEGAMLRAIAGGDAAAFNAALVTALEKHRESAGRWPRDLIAWGPLALAALAHEAGLPVEVESGYLPVRLVTCAGPKKPGADGPVARPDFDADRAAKWLANRAAIERDRVEHAFSPSVLVQYRFSAMHGVGSGELMALTFRSVLDPRAEDPAYAEGLALASEAHAAAFRLASAPQGTMIAVTLAGRTEELPASGPVGDASDWTYARAVALAWTVRSQADLANLAAFDSMNLATTLHETTCYAHACRDVLLGEDPRPALAEGLVKTSGDDWWECLSNPRLRLLDRILENDADGFNTALTEALALFTDYYSAGDRVGDPDGQLHFDALGLACLAHDRGIPVRVESDFLPRAIVEGLARR
;
A
#
# COMPACT_ATOMS: atom_id res chain seq x y z
N MET A 1 -4.42 -27.55 22.27
CA MET A 1 -5.69 -28.28 21.96
C MET A 1 -6.01 -28.05 20.49
N ARG A 2 -6.65 -28.96 19.76
CA ARG A 2 -6.92 -28.78 18.32
C ARG A 2 -8.41 -28.79 18.01
N VAL A 3 -8.88 -27.81 17.23
CA VAL A 3 -10.25 -27.73 16.71
C VAL A 3 -10.20 -27.51 15.20
N ASP A 4 -10.64 -28.50 14.43
CA ASP A 4 -10.67 -28.41 12.96
C ASP A 4 -11.84 -27.54 12.46
N ARG A 5 -11.64 -26.89 11.30
CA ARG A 5 -12.69 -26.13 10.62
C ARG A 5 -13.82 -27.04 10.13
N HIS A 6 -15.01 -26.48 9.94
CA HIS A 6 -16.07 -27.15 9.20
C HIS A 6 -15.71 -27.22 7.72
N ASP A 7 -16.34 -28.15 7.01
CA ASP A 7 -16.22 -28.24 5.56
C ASP A 7 -17.16 -27.24 4.88
N ILE A 8 -16.68 -26.59 3.84
CA ILE A 8 -17.49 -25.78 2.92
C ILE A 8 -17.28 -26.31 1.50
N SER A 9 -18.28 -26.18 0.63
CA SER A 9 -18.17 -26.65 -0.75
C SER A 9 -17.04 -25.93 -1.50
N GLU A 10 -16.25 -26.69 -2.27
CA GLU A 10 -15.19 -26.15 -3.15
C GLU A 10 -15.74 -25.09 -4.11
N SER A 11 -16.98 -25.26 -4.58
CA SER A 11 -17.66 -24.26 -5.41
C SER A 11 -17.88 -22.92 -4.71
N ALA A 12 -18.16 -22.92 -3.40
CA ALA A 12 -18.34 -21.68 -2.64
C ALA A 12 -17.00 -20.95 -2.45
N VAL A 13 -15.93 -21.69 -2.13
CA VAL A 13 -14.56 -21.15 -2.04
C VAL A 13 -14.14 -20.58 -3.38
N SER A 14 -14.28 -21.34 -4.46
CA SER A 14 -13.94 -20.88 -5.81
C SER A 14 -14.75 -19.67 -6.25
N SER A 15 -16.04 -19.59 -5.88
CA SER A 15 -16.89 -18.45 -6.22
C SER A 15 -16.47 -17.18 -5.47
N ALA A 16 -16.14 -17.30 -4.17
CA ALA A 16 -15.62 -16.18 -3.39
C ALA A 16 -14.28 -15.68 -3.92
N LEU A 17 -13.36 -16.60 -4.26
CA LEU A 17 -12.08 -16.26 -4.86
C LEU A 17 -12.23 -15.56 -6.22
N ALA A 18 -13.21 -15.96 -7.03
CA ALA A 18 -13.47 -15.37 -8.35
C ALA A 18 -14.25 -14.05 -8.30
N ALA A 19 -14.88 -13.71 -7.17
CA ALA A 19 -15.65 -12.46 -7.04
C ALA A 19 -14.75 -11.21 -7.03
N VAL A 20 -13.46 -11.36 -6.71
CA VAL A 20 -12.51 -10.26 -6.58
C VAL A 20 -11.41 -10.43 -7.63
N PRO A 21 -11.04 -9.37 -8.39
CA PRO A 21 -11.52 -7.99 -8.30
C PRO A 21 -12.78 -7.71 -9.14
N ASP A 22 -13.11 -8.55 -10.14
CA ASP A 22 -14.00 -8.15 -11.23
C ASP A 22 -15.47 -7.96 -10.84
N GLN A 23 -16.02 -8.86 -10.02
CA GLN A 23 -17.40 -8.69 -9.55
C GLN A 23 -17.48 -7.57 -8.53
N LEU A 24 -16.56 -7.52 -7.56
CA LEU A 24 -16.44 -6.42 -6.61
C LEU A 24 -16.46 -5.07 -7.32
N GLY A 25 -15.64 -4.88 -8.36
CA GLY A 25 -15.57 -3.63 -9.11
C GLY A 25 -16.84 -3.29 -9.90
N ARG A 26 -17.65 -4.28 -10.30
CA ARG A 26 -18.98 -4.03 -10.87
C ARG A 26 -19.97 -3.60 -9.79
N ASP A 27 -19.97 -4.31 -8.67
CA ASP A 27 -20.89 -4.08 -7.57
C ASP A 27 -20.62 -2.72 -6.89
N THR A 28 -19.35 -2.31 -6.79
CA THR A 28 -18.98 -0.96 -6.29
C THR A 28 -19.55 0.17 -7.15
N LYS A 29 -19.61 0.00 -8.47
CA LYS A 29 -20.24 0.99 -9.36
C LYS A 29 -21.75 1.10 -9.14
N LEU A 30 -22.39 0.02 -8.70
CA LEU A 30 -23.81 -0.03 -8.42
C LEU A 30 -24.15 0.43 -6.98
N ALA A 31 -23.18 0.36 -6.07
CA ALA A 31 -23.38 0.68 -4.65
C ALA A 31 -23.88 2.11 -4.39
N GLN A 32 -23.58 3.06 -5.30
CA GLN A 32 -24.12 4.43 -5.25
C GLN A 32 -25.65 4.52 -5.34
N TYR A 33 -26.34 3.42 -5.68
CA TYR A 33 -27.80 3.35 -5.81
C TYR A 33 -28.49 2.56 -4.67
N GLY A 34 -27.75 2.05 -3.68
CA GLY A 34 -28.33 1.11 -2.72
C GLY A 34 -28.03 1.38 -1.25
N GLY A 35 -27.56 2.59 -0.89
CA GLY A 35 -27.46 3.03 0.50
C GLY A 35 -26.57 2.17 1.39
N ALA A 36 -26.84 2.18 2.70
CA ALA A 36 -26.11 1.38 3.69
C ALA A 36 -26.02 -0.13 3.34
N PRO A 37 -27.11 -0.82 2.90
CA PRO A 37 -27.04 -2.24 2.54
C PRO A 37 -26.02 -2.56 1.44
N SER A 38 -25.75 -1.62 0.52
CA SER A 38 -24.71 -1.83 -0.50
C SER A 38 -23.30 -1.79 0.07
N ILE A 39 -23.06 -1.01 1.12
CA ILE A 39 -21.78 -0.99 1.82
C ILE A 39 -21.54 -2.35 2.50
N GLU A 40 -22.56 -2.85 3.21
CA GLU A 40 -22.51 -4.17 3.85
C GLU A 40 -22.22 -5.27 2.84
N MET A 41 -22.93 -5.30 1.71
CA MET A 41 -22.71 -6.27 0.63
C MET A 41 -21.27 -6.28 0.10
N LEU A 42 -20.63 -5.11 -0.02
CA LEU A 42 -19.23 -5.02 -0.45
C LEU A 42 -18.27 -5.50 0.65
N ALA A 43 -18.52 -5.14 1.92
CA ALA A 43 -17.74 -5.62 3.07
C ALA A 43 -17.78 -7.15 3.15
N ASP A 44 -18.98 -7.69 3.00
CA ASP A 44 -19.33 -9.10 2.93
C ASP A 44 -18.58 -9.86 1.84
N THR A 45 -18.54 -9.29 0.63
CA THR A 45 -17.83 -9.87 -0.52
C THR A 45 -16.33 -9.97 -0.25
N LEU A 46 -15.73 -8.92 0.31
CA LEU A 46 -14.31 -8.90 0.68
C LEU A 46 -14.00 -9.83 1.86
N LEU A 47 -14.92 -9.95 2.82
CA LEU A 47 -14.77 -10.86 3.96
C LEU A 47 -14.85 -12.34 3.51
N ASP A 48 -15.76 -12.65 2.59
CA ASP A 48 -15.83 -13.98 1.95
C ASP A 48 -14.55 -14.29 1.18
N TYR A 49 -14.04 -13.33 0.39
CA TYR A 49 -12.78 -13.47 -0.33
C TYR A 49 -11.60 -13.72 0.60
N ALA A 50 -11.42 -12.87 1.62
CA ALA A 50 -10.33 -12.99 2.58
C ALA A 50 -10.37 -14.35 3.33
N ALA A 51 -11.56 -14.77 3.79
CA ALA A 51 -11.71 -16.04 4.47
C ALA A 51 -11.49 -17.25 3.55
N ALA A 52 -11.97 -17.20 2.30
CA ALA A 52 -11.74 -18.22 1.29
C ALA A 52 -10.24 -18.42 1.00
N ARG A 53 -9.45 -17.33 0.96
CA ARG A 53 -7.99 -17.42 0.81
C ARG A 53 -7.36 -18.22 1.96
N THR A 54 -7.87 -18.12 3.18
CA THR A 54 -7.35 -18.87 4.32
C THR A 54 -7.64 -20.38 4.29
N ALA A 55 -8.47 -20.86 3.36
CA ALA A 55 -8.68 -22.29 3.16
C ALA A 55 -7.39 -22.96 2.68
N ASP A 56 -6.86 -22.50 1.55
CA ASP A 56 -5.78 -23.19 0.84
C ASP A 56 -4.63 -22.26 0.39
N ILE A 57 -4.90 -21.00 0.05
CA ILE A 57 -3.93 -20.08 -0.55
C ILE A 57 -3.02 -19.47 0.53
N ASP A 58 -3.63 -19.02 1.62
CA ASP A 58 -2.96 -18.28 2.68
C ASP A 58 -3.50 -18.67 4.08
N PRO A 59 -3.32 -19.93 4.50
CA PRO A 59 -3.93 -20.45 5.72
C PRO A 59 -3.44 -19.78 7.01
N ARG A 60 -2.31 -19.07 6.95
CA ARG A 60 -1.72 -18.34 8.07
C ARG A 60 -1.98 -16.84 8.01
N ALA A 61 -2.67 -16.33 6.97
CA ALA A 61 -2.86 -14.91 6.68
C ALA A 61 -1.53 -14.14 6.62
N GLU A 62 -0.57 -14.66 5.88
CA GLU A 62 0.76 -14.08 5.68
C GLU A 62 0.84 -13.13 4.48
N THR A 63 -0.08 -13.21 3.51
CA THR A 63 0.01 -12.43 2.27
C THR A 63 -0.64 -11.05 2.38
N ARG A 64 -0.04 -10.03 1.75
CA ARG A 64 -0.60 -8.66 1.70
C ARG A 64 -1.98 -8.61 1.08
N GLU A 65 -2.23 -9.45 0.09
CA GLU A 65 -3.53 -9.58 -0.56
C GLU A 65 -4.66 -9.98 0.40
N THR A 66 -4.41 -10.94 1.32
CA THR A 66 -5.39 -11.30 2.36
C THR A 66 -5.63 -10.13 3.32
N TRP A 67 -4.58 -9.42 3.70
CA TRP A 67 -4.68 -8.25 4.60
C TRP A 67 -5.38 -7.07 3.94
N LEU A 68 -5.11 -6.76 2.66
CA LEU A 68 -5.78 -5.70 1.93
C LEU A 68 -7.29 -5.93 1.84
N ALA A 69 -7.70 -7.17 1.52
CA ALA A 69 -9.11 -7.53 1.51
C ALA A 69 -9.75 -7.41 2.89
N LEU A 70 -9.07 -7.88 3.94
CA LEU A 70 -9.56 -7.81 5.31
C LEU A 70 -9.69 -6.37 5.82
N THR A 71 -8.67 -5.54 5.60
CA THR A 71 -8.67 -4.12 6.01
C THR A 71 -9.75 -3.36 5.24
N SER A 72 -9.87 -3.58 3.93
CA SER A 72 -10.94 -2.97 3.14
C SER A 72 -12.33 -3.42 3.60
N ALA A 73 -12.52 -4.69 3.98
CA ALA A 73 -13.77 -5.15 4.59
C ALA A 73 -14.04 -4.48 5.95
N ALA A 74 -13.02 -4.34 6.80
CA ALA A 74 -13.13 -3.68 8.10
C ALA A 74 -13.54 -2.21 7.96
N GLU A 75 -12.94 -1.48 7.01
CA GLU A 75 -13.30 -0.10 6.69
C GLU A 75 -14.75 0.02 6.21
N LEU A 76 -15.19 -0.89 5.32
CA LEU A 76 -16.57 -0.90 4.84
C LEU A 76 -17.57 -1.26 5.93
N TYR A 77 -17.28 -2.21 6.84
CA TYR A 77 -18.16 -2.47 7.98
C TYR A 77 -18.25 -1.27 8.92
N ARG A 78 -17.15 -0.51 9.09
CA ARG A 78 -17.15 0.75 9.83
C ARG A 78 -18.00 1.80 9.11
N ASP A 79 -17.86 1.95 7.80
CA ASP A 79 -18.65 2.87 6.98
C ASP A 79 -20.13 2.50 7.00
N TYR A 80 -20.45 1.20 6.97
CA TYR A 80 -21.80 0.68 7.11
C TYR A 80 -22.40 1.04 8.47
N ALA A 81 -21.68 0.76 9.56
CA ALA A 81 -22.15 1.13 10.90
C ALA A 81 -22.39 2.64 11.03
N ARG A 82 -21.55 3.48 10.41
CA ARG A 82 -21.77 4.93 10.34
C ARG A 82 -23.00 5.29 9.52
N ALA A 83 -23.17 4.66 8.36
CA ALA A 83 -24.31 4.90 7.48
C ALA A 83 -25.66 4.66 8.19
N LEU A 84 -25.74 3.64 9.06
CA LEU A 84 -26.92 3.35 9.87
C LEU A 84 -27.25 4.41 10.95
N THR A 85 -26.37 5.40 11.16
CA THR A 85 -26.62 6.56 12.04
C THR A 85 -26.99 7.83 11.26
N VAL A 86 -26.93 7.78 9.93
CA VAL A 86 -27.24 8.92 9.07
C VAL A 86 -28.77 9.04 8.91
N PRO A 87 -29.38 10.21 9.15
CA PRO A 87 -30.81 10.39 8.97
C PRO A 87 -31.19 10.37 7.48
N VAL A 88 -32.45 10.05 7.17
CA VAL A 88 -33.02 10.13 5.81
C VAL A 88 -32.70 11.48 5.15
N GLY A 89 -32.21 11.43 3.91
CA GLY A 89 -31.74 12.59 3.14
C GLY A 89 -30.29 13.02 3.43
N GLY A 90 -29.64 12.43 4.45
CA GLY A 90 -28.23 12.59 4.72
C GLY A 90 -27.35 11.87 3.68
N GLU A 91 -26.06 12.22 3.65
CA GLU A 91 -25.09 11.62 2.74
C GLU A 91 -24.41 10.41 3.37
N VAL A 92 -24.44 9.28 2.67
CA VAL A 92 -23.71 8.06 3.00
C VAL A 92 -22.55 7.91 2.02
N ARG A 93 -21.38 7.53 2.54
CA ARG A 93 -20.17 7.31 1.76
C ARG A 93 -19.53 6.00 2.14
N GLY A 94 -18.91 5.35 1.16
CA GLY A 94 -18.06 4.18 1.37
C GLY A 94 -16.78 4.30 0.55
N TRP A 95 -15.70 3.72 1.06
CA TRP A 95 -14.43 3.60 0.34
C TRP A 95 -14.03 2.12 0.23
N VAL A 96 -13.77 1.66 -0.99
CA VAL A 96 -13.28 0.30 -1.25
C VAL A 96 -11.78 0.38 -1.46
N GLU A 97 -11.03 0.34 -0.36
CA GLU A 97 -9.57 0.42 -0.37
C GLU A 97 -8.93 -0.62 -1.29
N TYR A 98 -9.47 -1.84 -1.33
CA TYR A 98 -8.99 -2.90 -2.23
C TYR A 98 -8.95 -2.48 -3.72
N LEU A 99 -9.85 -1.58 -4.14
CA LEU A 99 -9.97 -1.08 -5.50
C LEU A 99 -9.52 0.39 -5.66
N GLY A 100 -9.16 1.07 -4.57
CA GLY A 100 -8.84 2.51 -4.57
C GLY A 100 -9.99 3.42 -5.03
N VAL A 101 -11.25 3.03 -4.80
CA VAL A 101 -12.43 3.80 -5.26
C VAL A 101 -13.42 4.12 -4.15
N GLY A 102 -13.97 5.33 -4.19
CA GLY A 102 -15.04 5.79 -3.31
C GLY A 102 -16.37 5.92 -4.02
N PHE A 103 -17.46 5.83 -3.26
CA PHE A 103 -18.81 6.09 -3.73
C PHE A 103 -19.65 6.78 -2.65
N GLY A 104 -20.78 7.35 -3.05
CA GLY A 104 -21.72 7.95 -2.12
C GLY A 104 -23.15 7.95 -2.64
N SER A 105 -24.10 7.98 -1.72
CA SER A 105 -25.55 7.98 -1.99
C SER A 105 -26.29 8.78 -0.93
N ALA A 106 -27.54 9.17 -1.23
CA ALA A 106 -28.42 9.70 -0.20
C ALA A 106 -29.00 8.54 0.63
N GLN A 107 -29.20 8.77 1.94
CA GLN A 107 -29.90 7.84 2.80
C GLN A 107 -31.41 7.88 2.49
N GLU A 108 -31.96 6.80 1.92
CA GLU A 108 -33.36 6.75 1.50
C GLU A 108 -34.29 6.17 2.56
N TYR A 109 -33.77 5.32 3.43
CA TYR A 109 -34.55 4.57 4.43
C TYR A 109 -34.18 5.01 5.85
N ASP A 110 -35.16 4.90 6.75
CA ASP A 110 -34.92 5.08 8.18
C ASP A 110 -34.27 3.80 8.71
N GLU A 111 -32.97 3.88 8.95
CA GLU A 111 -32.13 2.78 9.42
C GLU A 111 -31.72 3.07 10.86
N THR A 112 -31.34 2.03 11.60
CA THR A 112 -30.82 2.19 12.97
C THR A 112 -29.69 1.23 13.21
N LEU A 113 -28.59 1.73 13.77
CA LEU A 113 -27.45 0.90 14.13
C LEU A 113 -27.83 -0.13 15.21
N GLY A 114 -27.81 -1.40 14.84
CA GLY A 114 -28.02 -2.51 15.76
C GLY A 114 -26.74 -2.94 16.48
N ALA A 115 -26.90 -3.58 17.64
CA ALA A 115 -25.77 -4.17 18.37
C ALA A 115 -25.07 -5.28 17.56
N ALA A 116 -25.81 -6.01 16.72
CA ALA A 116 -25.25 -7.04 15.85
C ALA A 116 -24.31 -6.45 14.79
N ASP A 117 -24.72 -5.37 14.13
CA ASP A 117 -23.94 -4.70 13.07
C ASP A 117 -22.66 -4.10 13.66
N TRP A 118 -22.79 -3.43 14.80
CA TRP A 118 -21.64 -2.88 15.52
C TRP A 118 -20.67 -3.98 15.96
N VAL A 119 -21.17 -5.09 16.53
CA VAL A 119 -20.32 -6.20 16.96
C VAL A 119 -19.62 -6.87 15.79
N GLN A 120 -20.26 -6.99 14.63
CA GLN A 120 -19.62 -7.52 13.43
C GLN A 120 -18.49 -6.59 12.97
N ALA A 121 -18.75 -5.28 12.88
CA ALA A 121 -17.72 -4.29 12.54
C ALA A 121 -16.55 -4.32 13.52
N PHE A 122 -16.83 -4.40 14.83
CA PHE A 122 -15.81 -4.50 15.87
C PHE A 122 -14.95 -5.75 15.72
N ARG A 123 -15.55 -6.92 15.47
CA ARG A 123 -14.81 -8.19 15.32
C ARG A 123 -13.85 -8.15 14.14
N VAL A 124 -14.31 -7.65 12.99
CA VAL A 124 -13.49 -7.56 11.78
C VAL A 124 -12.40 -6.50 11.93
N ALA A 125 -12.71 -5.31 12.47
CA ALA A 125 -11.72 -4.28 12.76
C ALA A 125 -10.65 -4.74 13.75
N ARG A 126 -11.05 -5.53 14.76
CA ARG A 126 -10.12 -6.13 15.72
C ARG A 126 -9.18 -7.13 15.06
N ALA A 127 -9.70 -7.99 14.18
CA ALA A 127 -8.89 -8.94 13.41
C ALA A 127 -7.93 -8.25 12.43
N ALA A 128 -8.34 -7.13 11.85
CA ALA A 128 -7.50 -6.29 10.99
C ALA A 128 -6.39 -5.54 11.75
N GLY A 129 -6.44 -5.50 13.10
CA GLY A 129 -5.40 -4.85 13.91
C GLY A 129 -5.37 -3.32 13.80
N ASP A 130 -6.41 -2.69 13.25
CA ASP A 130 -6.45 -1.25 13.02
C ASP A 130 -7.08 -0.51 14.22
N HIS A 131 -6.23 0.12 15.04
CA HIS A 131 -6.66 0.90 16.19
C HIS A 131 -7.44 2.17 15.83
N ARG A 132 -7.23 2.75 14.64
CA ARG A 132 -8.02 3.91 14.17
C ARG A 132 -9.46 3.49 13.89
N LEU A 133 -9.64 2.33 13.25
CA LEU A 133 -10.98 1.78 13.00
C LEU A 133 -11.70 1.45 14.31
N LEU A 134 -11.01 0.81 15.25
CA LEU A 134 -11.58 0.54 16.58
C LEU A 134 -11.99 1.83 17.30
N GLY A 135 -11.14 2.87 17.28
CA GLY A 135 -11.48 4.19 17.81
C GLY A 135 -12.77 4.76 17.23
N SER A 136 -12.91 4.69 15.91
CA SER A 136 -14.09 5.18 15.20
C SER A 136 -15.37 4.40 15.48
N LEU A 137 -15.27 3.11 15.82
CA LEU A 137 -16.40 2.27 16.22
C LEU A 137 -16.81 2.55 17.67
N TYR A 138 -15.86 2.83 18.57
CA TYR A 138 -16.19 3.18 19.95
C TYR A 138 -17.05 4.43 20.05
N GLU A 139 -16.84 5.42 19.18
CA GLU A 139 -17.67 6.63 19.09
C GLU A 139 -19.15 6.31 18.77
N LEU A 140 -19.41 5.20 18.08
CA LEU A 140 -20.77 4.79 17.70
C LEU A 140 -21.51 4.01 18.79
N VAL A 141 -20.84 3.60 19.87
CA VAL A 141 -21.46 2.81 20.96
C VAL A 141 -22.60 3.56 21.63
N GLU A 142 -22.53 4.89 21.70
CA GLU A 142 -23.59 5.74 22.25
C GLU A 142 -24.85 5.80 21.37
N SER A 143 -24.73 5.42 20.09
CA SER A 143 -25.85 5.37 19.14
C SER A 143 -26.61 4.06 19.17
N LEU A 144 -26.14 3.08 19.96
CA LEU A 144 -26.82 1.80 20.11
C LEU A 144 -28.09 1.95 20.98
N PRO A 145 -29.19 1.25 20.67
CA PRO A 145 -30.39 1.26 21.49
C PRO A 145 -30.13 0.75 22.91
N GLU A 146 -30.93 1.20 23.89
CA GLU A 146 -30.77 0.84 25.31
C GLU A 146 -30.82 -0.68 25.56
N ALA A 147 -30.09 -1.12 26.59
CA ALA A 147 -29.64 -2.50 26.86
C ALA A 147 -30.72 -3.60 27.04
N GLN A 148 -32.02 -3.30 26.90
CA GLN A 148 -33.10 -4.23 27.24
C GLN A 148 -33.12 -5.50 26.37
N ASP A 149 -32.54 -5.46 25.17
CA ASP A 149 -32.41 -6.60 24.23
C ASP A 149 -30.95 -6.84 23.75
N GLU A 150 -29.95 -6.43 24.53
CA GLU A 150 -28.54 -6.47 24.13
C GLU A 150 -28.00 -7.91 23.97
N ILE A 151 -27.36 -8.18 22.83
CA ILE A 151 -26.76 -9.49 22.54
C ILE A 151 -25.69 -9.84 23.59
N PRO A 152 -25.58 -11.12 24.02
CA PRO A 152 -24.67 -11.51 25.11
C PRO A 152 -23.21 -11.06 24.93
N PHE A 153 -22.72 -11.06 23.69
CA PHE A 153 -21.37 -10.61 23.38
C PHE A 153 -21.15 -9.13 23.72
N MET A 154 -22.10 -8.26 23.37
CA MET A 154 -21.99 -6.83 23.65
C MET A 154 -22.07 -6.55 25.15
N ARG A 155 -22.97 -7.24 25.86
CA ARG A 155 -23.03 -7.16 27.33
C ARG A 155 -21.69 -7.55 27.97
N ALA A 156 -21.09 -8.64 27.50
CA ALA A 156 -19.79 -9.09 28.00
C ALA A 156 -18.67 -8.06 27.74
N LEU A 157 -18.67 -7.40 26.57
CA LEU A 157 -17.72 -6.32 26.26
C LEU A 157 -17.89 -5.11 27.18
N ARG A 158 -19.13 -4.68 27.48
CA ARG A 158 -19.37 -3.58 28.44
C ARG A 158 -18.81 -3.90 29.82
N VAL A 159 -19.12 -5.09 30.35
CA VAL A 159 -18.58 -5.56 31.64
C VAL A 159 -17.05 -5.58 31.61
N PHE A 160 -16.46 -6.02 30.50
CA PHE A 160 -15.00 -6.01 30.32
C PHE A 160 -14.40 -4.60 30.33
N TRP A 161 -14.96 -3.65 29.60
CA TRP A 161 -14.47 -2.27 29.55
C TRP A 161 -14.67 -1.53 30.87
N ASP A 162 -15.79 -1.78 31.56
CA ASP A 162 -16.11 -1.15 32.85
C ASP A 162 -15.31 -1.77 34.02
N GLY A 163 -14.57 -2.86 33.78
CA GLY A 163 -13.88 -3.59 34.83
C GLY A 163 -14.85 -4.24 35.83
N GLY A 164 -16.02 -4.64 35.36
CA GLY A 164 -17.08 -5.23 36.17
C GLY A 164 -16.67 -6.59 36.78
N PRO A 165 -17.36 -7.01 37.86
CA PRO A 165 -17.05 -8.24 38.55
C PRO A 165 -17.34 -9.50 37.71
N ALA A 166 -16.73 -10.63 38.08
CA ALA A 166 -16.74 -11.86 37.29
C ALA A 166 -18.15 -12.45 37.06
N GLU A 167 -19.06 -12.24 38.02
CA GLU A 167 -20.46 -12.66 38.00
C GLU A 167 -21.32 -11.92 36.96
N ASP A 168 -20.90 -10.73 36.51
CA ASP A 168 -21.66 -9.93 35.55
C ASP A 168 -21.44 -10.38 34.10
N TYR A 169 -20.39 -11.17 33.85
CA TYR A 169 -20.13 -11.76 32.54
C TYR A 169 -21.18 -12.82 32.21
N PRO A 170 -21.86 -12.71 31.05
CA PRO A 170 -22.83 -13.70 30.58
C PRO A 170 -22.28 -15.14 30.57
N ASP A 171 -23.18 -16.10 30.81
CA ASP A 171 -22.86 -17.53 30.71
C ASP A 171 -22.83 -17.98 29.24
N THR A 172 -21.86 -17.44 28.50
CA THR A 172 -21.55 -17.80 27.11
C THR A 172 -20.04 -18.06 26.97
N PRO A 173 -19.59 -18.81 25.95
CA PRO A 173 -18.17 -19.02 25.71
C PRO A 173 -17.39 -17.71 25.60
N GLU A 174 -17.93 -16.71 24.90
CA GLU A 174 -17.30 -15.40 24.76
C GLU A 174 -17.26 -14.60 26.06
N GLY A 175 -18.30 -14.70 26.90
CA GLY A 175 -18.31 -14.11 28.24
C GLY A 175 -17.26 -14.74 29.15
N ALA A 176 -17.12 -16.07 29.09
CA ALA A 176 -16.08 -16.80 29.81
C ALA A 176 -14.66 -16.44 29.33
N MET A 177 -14.46 -16.25 28.02
CA MET A 177 -13.18 -15.79 27.45
C MET A 177 -12.81 -14.39 27.96
N LEU A 178 -13.74 -13.42 27.91
CA LEU A 178 -13.48 -12.06 28.41
C LEU A 178 -13.21 -12.04 29.92
N ARG A 179 -13.95 -12.82 30.71
CA ARG A 179 -13.70 -13.01 32.14
C ARG A 179 -12.30 -13.56 32.40
N ALA A 180 -11.87 -14.54 31.62
CA ALA A 180 -10.54 -15.14 31.72
C ALA A 180 -9.42 -14.15 31.36
N ILE A 181 -9.63 -13.31 30.33
CA ILE A 181 -8.71 -12.22 29.97
C ILE A 181 -8.61 -11.22 31.13
N ALA A 182 -9.73 -10.77 31.68
CA ALA A 182 -9.74 -9.83 32.82
C ALA A 182 -9.05 -10.40 34.07
N GLY A 183 -9.16 -11.72 34.29
CA GLY A 183 -8.52 -12.42 35.41
C GLY A 183 -7.09 -12.89 35.16
N GLY A 184 -6.55 -12.76 33.93
CA GLY A 184 -5.24 -13.31 33.58
C GLY A 184 -5.16 -14.85 33.54
N ASP A 185 -6.29 -15.53 33.37
CA ASP A 185 -6.38 -17.00 33.41
C ASP A 185 -6.29 -17.62 32.01
N ALA A 186 -5.07 -17.95 31.60
CA ALA A 186 -4.82 -18.58 30.30
C ALA A 186 -5.50 -19.95 30.13
N ALA A 187 -5.62 -20.73 31.20
CA ALA A 187 -6.22 -22.06 31.13
C ALA A 187 -7.74 -21.97 30.90
N ALA A 188 -8.41 -21.08 31.66
CA ALA A 188 -9.83 -20.81 31.46
C ALA A 188 -10.12 -20.20 30.08
N PHE A 189 -9.25 -19.30 29.61
CA PHE A 189 -9.37 -18.71 28.28
C PHE A 189 -9.33 -19.78 27.19
N ASN A 190 -8.31 -20.65 27.19
CA ASN A 190 -8.16 -21.67 26.14
C ASN A 190 -9.29 -22.72 26.19
N ALA A 191 -9.80 -23.08 27.37
CA ALA A 191 -10.95 -23.97 27.50
C ALA A 191 -12.24 -23.33 26.92
N ALA A 192 -12.50 -22.06 27.22
CA ALA A 192 -13.62 -21.32 26.69
C ALA A 192 -13.50 -21.10 25.17
N LEU A 193 -12.28 -20.85 24.67
CA LEU A 193 -11.98 -20.73 23.25
C LEU A 193 -12.32 -22.03 22.49
N VAL A 194 -11.92 -23.20 23.01
CA VAL A 194 -12.30 -24.48 22.38
C VAL A 194 -13.81 -24.64 22.31
N THR A 195 -14.52 -24.31 23.40
CA THR A 195 -15.98 -24.38 23.44
C THR A 195 -16.61 -23.44 22.41
N ALA A 196 -16.08 -22.23 22.27
CA ALA A 196 -16.54 -21.24 21.29
C ALA A 196 -16.32 -21.70 19.84
N LEU A 197 -15.16 -22.30 19.55
CA LEU A 197 -14.84 -22.83 18.22
C LEU A 197 -15.66 -24.07 17.86
N GLU A 198 -15.93 -24.96 18.81
CA GLU A 198 -16.82 -26.11 18.62
C GLU A 198 -18.25 -25.66 18.31
N LYS A 199 -18.76 -24.69 19.07
CA LYS A 199 -20.06 -24.07 18.82
C LYS A 199 -20.12 -23.40 17.45
N HIS A 200 -19.07 -22.64 17.08
CA HIS A 200 -18.97 -22.05 15.73
C HIS A 200 -19.01 -23.13 14.65
N ARG A 201 -18.26 -24.22 14.80
CA ARG A 201 -18.26 -25.34 13.86
C ARG A 201 -19.65 -25.98 13.68
N GLU A 202 -20.46 -26.02 14.73
CA GLU A 202 -21.82 -26.59 14.68
C GLU A 202 -22.84 -25.67 13.99
N SER A 203 -22.68 -24.35 14.11
CA SER A 203 -23.65 -23.37 13.61
C SER A 203 -23.27 -22.71 12.29
N ALA A 204 -22.00 -22.74 11.91
CA ALA A 204 -21.46 -22.04 10.75
C ALA A 204 -21.40 -22.92 9.49
N GLY A 205 -20.88 -22.38 8.39
CA GLY A 205 -20.71 -23.10 7.12
C GLY A 205 -21.73 -22.76 6.05
N ARG A 206 -22.45 -21.64 6.24
CA ARG A 206 -23.33 -21.10 5.21
C ARG A 206 -22.55 -20.28 4.19
N TRP A 207 -21.53 -19.55 4.64
CA TRP A 207 -20.81 -18.57 3.85
C TRP A 207 -19.29 -18.78 3.93
N PRO A 208 -18.51 -18.45 2.89
CA PRO A 208 -17.05 -18.52 2.93
C PRO A 208 -16.41 -17.76 4.11
N ARG A 209 -16.95 -16.60 4.50
CA ARG A 209 -16.52 -15.85 5.70
C ARG A 209 -16.61 -16.64 7.01
N ASP A 210 -17.40 -17.70 7.06
CA ASP A 210 -17.53 -18.57 8.23
C ASP A 210 -16.28 -19.42 8.46
N LEU A 211 -15.38 -19.56 7.47
CA LEU A 211 -14.08 -20.23 7.60
C LEU A 211 -13.18 -19.57 8.65
N ILE A 212 -13.54 -18.36 9.10
CA ILE A 212 -12.97 -17.66 10.24
C ILE A 212 -14.03 -17.50 11.32
N ALA A 213 -13.67 -17.85 12.56
CA ALA A 213 -14.55 -17.63 13.70
C ALA A 213 -14.34 -16.21 14.25
N TRP A 214 -14.94 -15.19 13.63
CA TRP A 214 -14.66 -13.77 13.91
C TRP A 214 -14.78 -13.37 15.39
N GLY A 215 -15.77 -13.91 16.12
CA GLY A 215 -15.90 -13.70 17.57
C GLY A 215 -14.72 -14.29 18.35
N PRO A 216 -14.50 -15.62 18.28
CA PRO A 216 -13.33 -16.27 18.87
C PRO A 216 -11.99 -15.65 18.47
N LEU A 217 -11.82 -15.26 17.21
CA LEU A 217 -10.61 -14.63 16.68
C LEU A 217 -10.36 -13.26 17.32
N ALA A 218 -11.37 -12.39 17.38
CA ALA A 218 -11.24 -11.07 18.01
C ALA A 218 -10.83 -11.18 19.48
N LEU A 219 -11.38 -12.17 20.20
CA LEU A 219 -11.02 -12.41 21.61
C LEU A 219 -9.66 -13.11 21.77
N ALA A 220 -9.23 -13.94 20.81
CA ALA A 220 -7.87 -14.48 20.77
C ALA A 220 -6.83 -13.38 20.54
N ALA A 221 -7.13 -12.41 19.66
CA ALA A 221 -6.29 -11.23 19.48
C ALA A 221 -6.25 -10.35 20.74
N LEU A 222 -7.36 -10.25 21.48
CA LEU A 222 -7.41 -9.56 22.77
C LEU A 222 -6.60 -10.27 23.86
N ALA A 223 -6.71 -11.59 23.95
CA ALA A 223 -5.90 -12.39 24.86
C ALA A 223 -4.40 -12.27 24.55
N HIS A 224 -4.03 -12.31 23.27
CA HIS A 224 -2.64 -12.14 22.83
C HIS A 224 -2.09 -10.75 23.22
N GLU A 225 -2.85 -9.68 22.97
CA GLU A 225 -2.47 -8.32 23.40
C GLU A 225 -2.32 -8.21 24.93
N ALA A 226 -3.17 -8.89 25.68
CA ALA A 226 -3.10 -8.98 27.14
C ALA A 226 -1.97 -9.90 27.67
N GLY A 227 -1.19 -10.53 26.79
CA GLY A 227 -0.08 -11.41 27.16
C GLY A 227 -0.49 -12.83 27.57
N LEU A 228 -1.75 -13.23 27.37
CA LEU A 228 -2.21 -14.60 27.60
C LEU A 228 -1.83 -15.47 26.39
N PRO A 229 -1.21 -16.66 26.59
CA PRO A 229 -0.91 -17.57 25.50
C PRO A 229 -2.20 -18.16 24.90
N VAL A 230 -2.30 -18.10 23.57
CA VAL A 230 -3.34 -18.79 22.79
C VAL A 230 -2.76 -20.12 22.30
N GLU A 231 -3.19 -21.24 22.91
CA GLU A 231 -2.64 -22.59 22.71
C GLU A 231 -3.57 -23.49 21.87
N VAL A 232 -4.69 -22.94 21.40
CA VAL A 232 -5.63 -23.66 20.54
C VAL A 232 -5.18 -23.57 19.09
N GLU A 233 -4.83 -24.72 18.52
CA GLU A 233 -4.57 -24.86 17.09
C GLU A 233 -5.88 -25.02 16.35
N SER A 234 -6.23 -24.03 15.52
CA SER A 234 -7.42 -24.10 14.68
C SER A 234 -7.20 -23.32 13.40
N GLY A 235 -7.72 -23.85 12.28
CA GLY A 235 -7.78 -23.07 11.06
C GLY A 235 -8.65 -21.82 11.24
N TYR A 236 -9.66 -21.82 12.11
CA TYR A 236 -10.48 -20.62 12.33
C TYR A 236 -9.68 -19.42 12.86
N LEU A 237 -8.44 -19.66 13.34
CA LEU A 237 -7.57 -18.68 13.97
C LEU A 237 -6.21 -18.59 13.24
N PRO A 238 -6.15 -18.00 12.02
CA PRO A 238 -4.88 -17.76 11.35
C PRO A 238 -3.95 -16.95 12.27
N VAL A 239 -2.73 -17.46 12.48
CA VAL A 239 -1.82 -16.94 13.50
C VAL A 239 -1.53 -15.45 13.35
N ARG A 240 -1.39 -14.95 12.10
CA ARG A 240 -1.12 -13.54 11.83
C ARG A 240 -2.27 -12.62 12.26
N LEU A 241 -3.51 -13.10 12.13
CA LEU A 241 -4.71 -12.37 12.58
C LEU A 241 -4.83 -12.38 14.10
N VAL A 242 -4.49 -13.51 14.76
CA VAL A 242 -4.43 -13.57 16.23
C VAL A 242 -3.39 -12.60 16.78
N THR A 243 -2.22 -12.49 16.14
CA THR A 243 -1.16 -11.59 16.59
C THR A 243 -1.33 -10.14 16.12
N CYS A 244 -2.31 -9.86 15.26
CA CYS A 244 -2.45 -8.57 14.57
C CYS A 244 -1.13 -8.07 13.94
N ALA A 245 -0.31 -9.00 13.42
CA ALA A 245 1.07 -8.69 13.04
C ALA A 245 1.21 -8.12 11.61
N GLY A 246 0.09 -7.87 10.93
CA GLY A 246 0.05 -7.49 9.53
C GLY A 246 0.58 -8.59 8.60
N PRO A 247 0.71 -8.27 7.29
CA PRO A 247 1.30 -9.18 6.32
C PRO A 247 2.73 -9.55 6.72
N LYS A 248 3.14 -10.76 6.37
CA LYS A 248 4.50 -11.21 6.62
C LYS A 248 5.44 -10.43 5.71
N LYS A 249 6.32 -9.64 6.32
CA LYS A 249 7.38 -8.96 5.61
C LYS A 249 8.24 -10.00 4.88
N PRO A 250 8.52 -9.80 3.57
CA PRO A 250 9.41 -10.68 2.84
C PRO A 250 10.78 -10.78 3.53
N GLY A 251 11.42 -11.95 3.44
CA GLY A 251 12.78 -12.13 3.96
C GLY A 251 13.82 -11.40 3.11
N ALA A 252 14.95 -11.06 3.72
CA ALA A 252 16.10 -10.46 3.02
C ALA A 252 16.99 -11.50 2.28
N ASP A 253 16.58 -12.77 2.25
CA ASP A 253 17.37 -13.88 1.71
C ASP A 253 16.90 -14.28 0.31
N GLY A 254 17.84 -14.35 -0.64
CA GLY A 254 17.62 -14.88 -1.98
C GLY A 254 17.36 -13.82 -3.07
N PRO A 255 17.30 -14.24 -4.34
CA PRO A 255 17.02 -13.34 -5.45
C PRO A 255 15.58 -12.83 -5.39
N VAL A 256 15.39 -11.53 -5.61
CA VAL A 256 14.06 -10.92 -5.68
C VAL A 256 13.57 -10.94 -7.12
N ALA A 257 12.56 -11.76 -7.38
CA ALA A 257 11.88 -11.83 -8.68
C ALA A 257 10.87 -10.68 -8.82
N ARG A 258 10.65 -10.24 -10.07
CA ARG A 258 9.58 -9.30 -10.38
C ARG A 258 8.22 -9.99 -10.35
N PRO A 259 7.11 -9.24 -10.15
CA PRO A 259 5.77 -9.75 -10.39
C PRO A 259 5.61 -10.22 -11.85
N ASP A 260 4.86 -11.30 -12.06
CA ASP A 260 4.53 -11.78 -13.40
C ASP A 260 3.82 -10.71 -14.22
N PHE A 261 4.19 -10.58 -15.50
CA PHE A 261 3.63 -9.59 -16.42
C PHE A 261 3.47 -10.16 -17.82
N ASP A 262 2.39 -9.76 -18.51
CA ASP A 262 2.12 -10.19 -19.88
C ASP A 262 3.12 -9.55 -20.87
N ALA A 263 4.06 -10.35 -21.35
CA ALA A 263 5.06 -9.94 -22.33
C ALA A 263 4.44 -9.53 -23.68
N ASP A 264 3.32 -10.15 -24.10
CA ASP A 264 2.63 -9.76 -25.33
C ASP A 264 1.96 -8.38 -25.15
N ARG A 265 1.42 -8.09 -23.97
CA ARG A 265 0.92 -6.75 -23.62
C ARG A 265 2.05 -5.72 -23.69
N ALA A 266 3.22 -6.03 -23.13
CA ALA A 266 4.39 -5.16 -23.20
C ALA A 266 4.85 -4.89 -24.64
N ALA A 267 4.97 -5.94 -25.46
CA ALA A 267 5.37 -5.83 -26.85
C ALA A 267 4.37 -5.02 -27.69
N LYS A 268 3.06 -5.25 -27.52
CA LYS A 268 2.00 -4.50 -28.20
C LYS A 268 2.02 -3.02 -27.81
N TRP A 269 2.26 -2.72 -26.54
CA TRP A 269 2.33 -1.34 -26.06
C TRP A 269 3.51 -0.59 -26.69
N LEU A 270 4.70 -1.20 -26.69
CA LEU A 270 5.91 -0.63 -27.29
C LEU A 270 5.80 -0.44 -28.82
N ALA A 271 5.17 -1.39 -29.53
CA ALA A 271 4.97 -1.28 -30.98
C ALA A 271 4.15 -0.05 -31.39
N ASN A 272 3.21 0.39 -30.54
CA ASN A 272 2.34 1.53 -30.82
C ASN A 272 2.93 2.90 -30.40
N ARG A 273 4.15 2.93 -29.86
CA ARG A 273 4.69 4.11 -29.15
C ARG A 273 5.61 5.02 -29.93
N ALA A 274 6.37 4.51 -30.92
CA ALA A 274 7.43 5.28 -31.58
C ALA A 274 6.93 6.59 -32.26
N ALA A 275 5.68 6.63 -32.71
CA ALA A 275 5.09 7.86 -33.25
C ALA A 275 4.64 8.85 -32.15
N ILE A 276 4.16 8.34 -31.02
CA ILE A 276 3.67 9.14 -29.89
C ILE A 276 4.82 9.89 -29.21
N GLU A 277 5.99 9.27 -29.06
CA GLU A 277 7.11 9.90 -28.36
C GLU A 277 7.75 11.06 -29.14
N ARG A 278 7.90 10.91 -30.46
CA ARG A 278 8.33 12.03 -31.30
C ARG A 278 7.37 13.22 -31.20
N ASP A 279 6.07 12.95 -31.18
CA ASP A 279 5.04 14.00 -31.04
C ASP A 279 5.13 14.71 -29.67
N ARG A 280 5.47 13.98 -28.59
CA ARG A 280 5.64 14.57 -27.25
C ARG A 280 6.85 15.51 -27.16
N VAL A 281 7.99 15.14 -27.75
CA VAL A 281 9.17 16.02 -27.81
C VAL A 281 8.83 17.29 -28.60
N GLU A 282 8.20 17.15 -29.78
CA GLU A 282 7.76 18.31 -30.56
C GLU A 282 6.75 19.17 -29.80
N HIS A 283 5.80 18.54 -29.08
CA HIS A 283 4.85 19.25 -28.24
C HIS A 283 5.56 20.04 -27.13
N ALA A 284 6.57 19.47 -26.46
CA ALA A 284 7.30 20.13 -25.38
C ALA A 284 8.00 21.44 -25.82
N PHE A 285 8.49 21.48 -27.07
CA PHE A 285 9.05 22.70 -27.68
C PHE A 285 8.01 23.58 -28.38
N SER A 286 6.79 23.09 -28.61
CA SER A 286 5.76 23.83 -29.35
C SER A 286 5.47 25.21 -28.73
N PRO A 287 5.34 26.28 -29.52
CA PRO A 287 4.91 27.59 -29.02
C PRO A 287 3.47 27.58 -28.47
N SER A 288 2.67 26.53 -28.76
CA SER A 288 1.31 26.39 -28.23
C SER A 288 1.24 26.00 -26.75
N VAL A 289 2.32 25.47 -26.18
CA VAL A 289 2.37 25.14 -24.75
C VAL A 289 2.40 26.43 -23.94
N LEU A 290 1.36 26.62 -23.12
CA LEU A 290 1.26 27.75 -22.20
C LEU A 290 2.44 27.73 -21.21
N VAL A 291 2.93 28.91 -20.85
CA VAL A 291 4.11 29.09 -20.00
C VAL A 291 4.00 28.26 -18.70
N GLN A 292 2.85 28.31 -18.02
CA GLN A 292 2.61 27.56 -16.79
C GLN A 292 2.66 26.02 -16.94
N TYR A 293 2.51 25.48 -18.16
CA TYR A 293 2.55 24.05 -18.46
C TYR A 293 3.88 23.58 -19.06
N ARG A 294 4.91 24.45 -19.09
CA ARG A 294 6.23 24.09 -19.64
C ARG A 294 6.93 23.01 -18.82
N PHE A 295 6.80 23.04 -17.49
CA PHE A 295 7.24 21.95 -16.63
C PHE A 295 6.53 20.64 -17.01
N SER A 296 5.20 20.65 -17.04
CA SER A 296 4.38 19.46 -17.29
C SER A 296 4.63 18.87 -18.67
N ALA A 297 4.87 19.72 -19.68
CA ALA A 297 5.19 19.27 -21.04
C ALA A 297 6.53 18.54 -21.11
N MET A 298 7.57 19.05 -20.44
CA MET A 298 8.88 18.37 -20.34
C MET A 298 8.78 17.10 -19.49
N HIS A 299 8.19 17.20 -18.31
CA HIS A 299 7.95 16.07 -17.42
C HIS A 299 7.16 14.95 -18.13
N GLY A 300 6.17 15.29 -18.96
CA GLY A 300 5.35 14.34 -19.71
C GLY A 300 6.12 13.52 -20.75
N VAL A 301 7.19 14.07 -21.34
CA VAL A 301 8.15 13.30 -22.15
C VAL A 301 8.84 12.26 -21.27
N GLY A 302 9.40 12.72 -20.14
CA GLY A 302 10.09 11.86 -19.19
C GLY A 302 9.22 10.73 -18.65
N SER A 303 7.99 11.03 -18.19
CA SER A 303 7.04 10.03 -17.71
C SER A 303 6.63 9.03 -18.79
N GLY A 304 6.56 9.49 -20.05
CA GLY A 304 6.43 8.61 -21.20
C GLY A 304 7.56 7.59 -21.26
N GLU A 305 8.79 8.05 -21.29
CA GLU A 305 9.98 7.19 -21.37
C GLU A 305 10.10 6.24 -20.18
N LEU A 306 9.76 6.67 -18.96
CA LEU A 306 9.72 5.76 -17.80
C LEU A 306 8.77 4.59 -18.03
N MET A 307 7.55 4.85 -18.52
CA MET A 307 6.60 3.79 -18.85
C MET A 307 7.13 2.87 -19.97
N ALA A 308 7.83 3.41 -20.97
CA ALA A 308 8.46 2.57 -22.00
C ALA A 308 9.59 1.70 -21.45
N LEU A 309 10.42 2.24 -20.56
CA LEU A 309 11.47 1.49 -19.88
C LEU A 309 10.88 0.37 -19.03
N THR A 310 9.79 0.65 -18.32
CA THR A 310 9.04 -0.34 -17.55
C THR A 310 8.61 -1.52 -18.44
N PHE A 311 7.95 -1.28 -19.58
CA PHE A 311 7.57 -2.35 -20.51
C PHE A 311 8.77 -3.03 -21.18
N ARG A 312 9.81 -2.26 -21.55
CA ARG A 312 11.03 -2.80 -22.15
C ARG A 312 11.74 -3.72 -21.18
N SER A 313 11.74 -3.39 -19.89
CA SER A 313 12.35 -4.21 -18.85
C SER A 313 11.75 -5.61 -18.77
N VAL A 314 10.49 -5.80 -19.14
CA VAL A 314 9.86 -7.14 -19.22
C VAL A 314 10.46 -7.97 -20.35
N LEU A 315 10.75 -7.35 -21.49
CA LEU A 315 11.29 -8.01 -22.69
C LEU A 315 12.82 -8.13 -22.67
N ASP A 316 13.49 -7.20 -21.99
CA ASP A 316 14.94 -7.10 -21.85
C ASP A 316 15.30 -6.80 -20.37
N PRO A 317 15.17 -7.81 -19.48
CA PRO A 317 15.44 -7.63 -18.04
C PRO A 317 16.91 -7.36 -17.72
N ARG A 318 17.82 -7.67 -18.65
CA ARG A 318 19.27 -7.43 -18.50
C ARG A 318 19.72 -6.08 -19.06
N ALA A 319 18.81 -5.31 -19.67
CA ALA A 319 19.07 -4.02 -20.29
C ALA A 319 20.21 -4.11 -21.33
N GLU A 320 20.17 -5.13 -22.19
CA GLU A 320 21.15 -5.34 -23.26
C GLU A 320 20.86 -4.51 -24.52
N ASP A 321 19.61 -4.10 -24.74
CA ASP A 321 19.20 -3.24 -25.84
C ASP A 321 19.70 -1.80 -25.62
N PRO A 322 20.45 -1.20 -26.57
CA PRO A 322 20.84 0.21 -26.49
C PRO A 322 19.68 1.18 -26.26
N ALA A 323 18.48 0.85 -26.73
CA ALA A 323 17.28 1.66 -26.52
C ALA A 323 16.96 1.84 -25.02
N TYR A 324 17.37 0.91 -24.16
CA TYR A 324 17.25 1.04 -22.71
C TYR A 324 18.08 2.21 -22.17
N ALA A 325 19.35 2.30 -22.58
CA ALA A 325 20.25 3.36 -22.20
C ALA A 325 19.78 4.73 -22.73
N GLU A 326 19.34 4.77 -24.00
CA GLU A 326 18.80 5.96 -24.64
C GLU A 326 17.53 6.47 -23.94
N GLY A 327 16.62 5.56 -23.60
CA GLY A 327 15.40 5.89 -22.85
C GLY A 327 15.69 6.43 -21.45
N LEU A 328 16.65 5.84 -20.73
CA LEU A 328 17.09 6.35 -19.42
C LEU A 328 17.67 7.77 -19.52
N ALA A 329 18.52 8.01 -20.53
CA ALA A 329 19.10 9.33 -20.77
C ALA A 329 18.03 10.38 -21.11
N LEU A 330 17.10 10.04 -22.00
CA LEU A 330 16.00 10.94 -22.37
C LEU A 330 15.06 11.22 -21.17
N ALA A 331 14.75 10.20 -20.37
CA ALA A 331 13.96 10.38 -19.16
C ALA A 331 14.66 11.30 -18.14
N SER A 332 15.96 11.10 -17.90
CA SER A 332 16.76 11.96 -17.01
C SER A 332 16.79 13.40 -17.50
N GLU A 333 17.12 13.60 -18.78
CA GLU A 333 17.22 14.93 -19.40
C GLU A 333 15.87 15.66 -19.35
N ALA A 334 14.76 14.98 -19.65
CA ALA A 334 13.42 15.55 -19.60
C ALA A 334 13.01 16.02 -18.20
N HIS A 335 13.28 15.21 -17.16
CA HIS A 335 12.97 15.60 -15.79
C HIS A 335 13.87 16.75 -15.30
N ALA A 336 15.18 16.71 -15.60
CA ALA A 336 16.09 17.79 -15.25
C ALA A 336 15.75 19.11 -15.98
N ALA A 337 15.34 19.03 -17.25
CA ALA A 337 14.83 20.16 -18.03
C ALA A 337 13.56 20.76 -17.42
N ALA A 338 12.63 19.92 -16.94
CA ALA A 338 11.43 20.37 -16.25
C ALA A 338 11.80 21.18 -14.99
N PHE A 339 12.66 20.65 -14.11
CA PHE A 339 13.12 21.36 -12.91
C PHE A 339 13.90 22.64 -13.23
N ARG A 340 14.67 22.66 -14.31
CA ARG A 340 15.35 23.87 -14.81
C ARG A 340 14.33 24.96 -15.21
N LEU A 341 13.24 24.59 -15.89
CA LEU A 341 12.14 25.52 -16.22
C LEU A 341 11.38 26.02 -14.99
N ALA A 342 11.25 25.20 -13.95
CA ALA A 342 10.63 25.60 -12.70
C ALA A 342 11.54 26.49 -11.82
N SER A 343 12.86 26.40 -12.01
CA SER A 343 13.86 27.15 -11.22
C SER A 343 13.93 28.65 -11.56
N ALA A 344 13.52 29.03 -12.78
CA ALA A 344 13.62 30.41 -13.26
C ALA A 344 12.26 31.13 -13.15
N PRO A 345 12.23 32.46 -12.93
CA PRO A 345 10.97 33.20 -12.86
C PRO A 345 10.10 32.99 -14.09
N GLN A 346 8.78 32.85 -13.89
CA GLN A 346 7.83 32.56 -14.96
C GLN A 346 7.98 33.53 -16.16
N GLY A 347 8.05 32.98 -17.36
CA GLY A 347 8.21 33.72 -18.62
C GLY A 347 9.66 34.08 -18.97
N THR A 348 10.63 33.83 -18.09
CA THR A 348 12.06 34.06 -18.40
C THR A 348 12.50 33.09 -19.48
N MET A 349 13.06 33.60 -20.58
CA MET A 349 13.61 32.75 -21.64
C MET A 349 14.90 32.09 -21.15
N ILE A 350 14.91 30.76 -21.10
CA ILE A 350 16.09 29.98 -20.71
C ILE A 350 16.36 28.89 -21.74
N ALA A 351 17.64 28.63 -22.00
CA ALA A 351 18.04 27.51 -22.84
C ALA A 351 17.72 26.18 -22.14
N VAL A 352 17.02 25.30 -22.84
CA VAL A 352 16.66 23.94 -22.42
C VAL A 352 17.11 22.97 -23.51
N THR A 353 17.73 21.86 -23.10
CA THR A 353 18.12 20.78 -24.01
C THR A 353 17.27 19.54 -23.73
N LEU A 354 16.78 18.92 -24.79
CA LEU A 354 16.06 17.66 -24.75
C LEU A 354 16.26 16.92 -26.07
N ALA A 355 16.61 15.63 -26.01
CA ALA A 355 16.83 14.78 -27.18
C ALA A 355 17.83 15.38 -28.18
N GLY A 356 18.87 16.05 -27.69
CA GLY A 356 19.89 16.74 -28.51
C GLY A 356 19.43 18.04 -29.17
N ARG A 357 18.19 18.49 -28.93
CA ARG A 357 17.65 19.78 -29.37
C ARG A 357 17.77 20.79 -28.24
N THR A 358 18.42 21.93 -28.49
CA THR A 358 18.51 23.04 -27.54
C THR A 358 17.75 24.25 -28.07
N GLU A 359 16.78 24.76 -27.29
CA GLU A 359 16.04 25.97 -27.61
C GLU A 359 15.80 26.85 -26.39
N GLU A 360 15.56 28.14 -26.62
CA GLU A 360 15.10 29.05 -25.57
C GLU A 360 13.59 28.88 -25.38
N LEU A 361 13.19 28.51 -24.16
CA LEU A 361 11.79 28.36 -23.79
C LEU A 361 11.46 29.29 -22.61
N PRO A 362 10.23 29.81 -22.53
CA PRO A 362 9.79 30.56 -21.38
C PRO A 362 9.66 29.62 -20.17
N ALA A 363 10.35 29.95 -19.08
CA ALA A 363 10.30 29.24 -17.81
C ALA A 363 8.87 29.18 -17.26
N SER A 364 8.48 28.06 -16.66
CA SER A 364 7.18 27.94 -15.99
C SER A 364 7.14 28.72 -14.67
N GLY A 365 8.30 28.93 -14.04
CA GLY A 365 8.34 29.29 -12.62
C GLY A 365 7.98 28.10 -11.72
N PRO A 366 8.00 28.31 -10.39
CA PRO A 366 7.52 27.32 -9.42
C PRO A 366 6.07 26.91 -9.73
N VAL A 367 5.82 25.60 -9.77
CA VAL A 367 4.52 25.01 -10.13
C VAL A 367 4.22 23.81 -9.24
N GLY A 368 2.93 23.49 -9.05
CA GLY A 368 2.50 22.37 -8.19
C GLY A 368 2.97 20.99 -8.65
N ASP A 369 3.28 20.83 -9.94
CA ASP A 369 3.78 19.56 -10.50
C ASP A 369 5.25 19.28 -10.12
N ALA A 370 6.00 20.31 -9.72
CA ALA A 370 7.36 20.20 -9.21
C ALA A 370 7.34 19.78 -7.73
N SER A 371 6.90 18.55 -7.47
CA SER A 371 6.76 17.99 -6.13
C SER A 371 8.03 17.34 -5.60
N ASP A 372 8.07 17.13 -4.30
CA ASP A 372 9.10 16.32 -3.63
C ASP A 372 9.27 14.92 -4.26
N TRP A 373 8.17 14.30 -4.69
CA TRP A 373 8.16 13.02 -5.39
C TRP A 373 8.79 13.09 -6.78
N THR A 374 8.38 14.04 -7.62
CA THR A 374 8.94 14.16 -8.99
C THR A 374 10.41 14.58 -8.94
N TYR A 375 10.82 15.34 -7.92
CA TYR A 375 12.22 15.67 -7.67
C TYR A 375 13.04 14.45 -7.30
N ALA A 376 12.59 13.67 -6.30
CA ALA A 376 13.26 12.43 -5.91
C ALA A 376 13.45 11.46 -7.08
N ARG A 377 12.43 11.31 -7.93
CA ARG A 377 12.50 10.50 -9.15
C ARG A 377 13.54 11.06 -10.14
N ALA A 378 13.56 12.37 -10.36
CA ALA A 378 14.53 13.02 -11.24
C ALA A 378 15.97 12.79 -10.77
N VAL A 379 16.22 12.88 -9.46
CA VAL A 379 17.54 12.63 -8.86
C VAL A 379 17.95 11.16 -9.03
N ALA A 380 17.04 10.22 -8.80
CA ALA A 380 17.31 8.78 -9.00
C ALA A 380 17.70 8.47 -10.46
N LEU A 381 17.02 9.08 -11.44
CA LEU A 381 17.37 8.96 -12.87
C LEU A 381 18.75 9.56 -13.15
N ALA A 382 19.02 10.77 -12.65
CA ALA A 382 20.30 11.45 -12.85
C ALA A 382 21.48 10.66 -12.26
N TRP A 383 21.32 10.02 -11.09
CA TRP A 383 22.29 9.07 -10.53
C TRP A 383 22.46 7.83 -11.40
N THR A 384 21.36 7.29 -11.94
CA THR A 384 21.40 6.12 -12.82
C THR A 384 22.23 6.39 -14.09
N VAL A 385 21.98 7.51 -14.77
CA VAL A 385 22.65 7.88 -16.03
C VAL A 385 24.01 8.56 -15.83
N ARG A 386 24.31 9.01 -14.61
CA ARG A 386 25.55 9.72 -14.23
C ARG A 386 25.75 11.01 -15.04
N SER A 387 24.65 11.69 -15.35
CA SER A 387 24.65 12.93 -16.13
C SER A 387 25.01 14.12 -15.25
N GLN A 388 26.23 14.62 -15.39
CA GLN A 388 26.70 15.79 -14.61
C GLN A 388 25.87 17.04 -14.89
N ALA A 389 25.35 17.20 -16.11
CA ALA A 389 24.49 18.32 -16.47
C ALA A 389 23.13 18.23 -15.74
N ASP A 390 22.53 17.04 -15.68
CA ASP A 390 21.23 16.84 -15.02
C ASP A 390 21.37 16.98 -13.50
N LEU A 391 22.42 16.39 -12.93
CA LEU A 391 22.74 16.54 -11.50
C LEU A 391 22.93 18.01 -11.13
N ALA A 392 23.62 18.80 -11.96
CA ALA A 392 23.81 20.23 -11.73
C ALA A 392 22.50 21.03 -11.84
N ASN A 393 21.63 20.71 -12.80
CA ASN A 393 20.31 21.33 -12.91
C ASN A 393 19.45 21.06 -11.67
N LEU A 394 19.46 19.82 -11.16
CA LEU A 394 18.70 19.42 -9.99
C LEU A 394 19.27 19.97 -8.67
N ALA A 395 20.60 20.09 -8.56
CA ALA A 395 21.27 20.71 -7.41
C ALA A 395 20.98 22.22 -7.31
N ALA A 396 20.80 22.89 -8.46
CA ALA A 396 20.49 24.31 -8.53
C ALA A 396 19.02 24.64 -8.18
N PHE A 397 18.15 23.64 -8.11
CA PHE A 397 16.75 23.84 -7.72
C PHE A 397 16.66 24.20 -6.23
N ASP A 398 15.91 25.26 -5.93
CA ASP A 398 15.61 25.66 -4.55
C ASP A 398 14.49 24.76 -4.00
N SER A 399 14.81 23.95 -2.98
CA SER A 399 13.86 23.01 -2.38
C SER A 399 12.65 23.69 -1.74
N MET A 400 12.73 24.98 -1.41
CA MET A 400 11.57 25.76 -0.94
C MET A 400 10.47 25.92 -2.01
N ASN A 401 10.78 25.65 -3.28
CA ASN A 401 9.82 25.65 -4.37
C ASN A 401 9.18 24.27 -4.63
N LEU A 402 9.55 23.23 -3.87
CA LEU A 402 8.90 21.93 -3.98
C LEU A 402 7.45 22.00 -3.50
N ALA A 403 6.54 21.45 -4.28
CA ALA A 403 5.21 21.12 -3.79
C ALA A 403 5.34 19.92 -2.82
N THR A 404 5.22 20.19 -1.53
CA THR A 404 5.23 19.16 -0.47
C THR A 404 3.99 18.28 -0.58
N THR A 405 4.19 16.97 -0.68
CA THR A 405 3.11 15.98 -0.68
C THR A 405 2.95 15.34 0.69
N LEU A 406 4.04 14.76 1.20
CA LEU A 406 4.13 14.09 2.49
C LEU A 406 5.44 14.47 3.16
N HIS A 407 5.41 14.58 4.48
CA HIS A 407 6.55 15.04 5.27
C HIS A 407 7.82 14.21 4.99
N GLU A 408 7.71 12.88 5.06
CA GLU A 408 8.80 11.95 4.80
C GLU A 408 9.33 11.99 3.36
N THR A 409 8.47 12.30 2.37
CA THR A 409 8.88 12.47 0.97
C THR A 409 9.68 13.75 0.80
N THR A 410 9.25 14.84 1.46
CA THR A 410 10.00 16.10 1.49
C THR A 410 11.35 15.92 2.20
N CYS A 411 11.39 15.22 3.33
CA CYS A 411 12.65 14.88 4.02
C CYS A 411 13.61 14.10 3.10
N TYR A 412 13.12 13.11 2.36
CA TYR A 412 13.93 12.36 1.40
C TYR A 412 14.43 13.24 0.24
N ALA A 413 13.58 14.12 -0.31
CA ALA A 413 13.96 15.04 -1.37
C ALA A 413 15.05 16.03 -0.91
N HIS A 414 14.93 16.55 0.32
CA HIS A 414 15.97 17.40 0.94
C HIS A 414 17.28 16.64 1.13
N ALA A 415 17.23 15.42 1.67
CA ALA A 415 18.43 14.57 1.80
C ALA A 415 19.10 14.29 0.45
N CYS A 416 18.32 14.05 -0.61
CA CYS A 416 18.84 13.89 -1.97
C CYS A 416 19.54 15.17 -2.46
N ARG A 417 18.93 16.34 -2.24
CA ARG A 417 19.52 17.63 -2.62
C ARG A 417 20.84 17.88 -1.89
N ASP A 418 20.91 17.61 -0.59
CA ASP A 418 22.12 17.79 0.21
C ASP A 418 23.24 16.86 -0.29
N VAL A 419 22.91 15.63 -0.67
CA VAL A 419 23.84 14.70 -1.35
C VAL A 419 24.39 15.30 -2.65
N LEU A 420 23.55 15.95 -3.46
CA LEU A 420 23.98 16.58 -4.71
C LEU A 420 24.88 17.80 -4.48
N LEU A 421 24.65 18.55 -3.42
CA LEU A 421 25.46 19.71 -3.04
C LEU A 421 26.75 19.36 -2.31
N GLY A 422 26.88 18.10 -1.86
CA GLY A 422 27.97 17.68 -0.97
C GLY A 422 27.82 18.25 0.45
N GLU A 423 26.60 18.63 0.84
CA GLU A 423 26.21 19.02 2.19
C GLU A 423 25.93 17.77 3.05
N ASP A 424 25.63 17.93 4.34
CA ASP A 424 25.31 16.79 5.23
C ASP A 424 23.81 16.45 5.15
N PRO A 425 23.40 15.34 4.51
CA PRO A 425 21.99 14.95 4.38
C PRO A 425 21.39 14.30 5.64
N ARG A 426 22.21 13.97 6.64
CA ARG A 426 21.76 13.21 7.83
C ARG A 426 20.64 13.90 8.62
N PRO A 427 20.61 15.23 8.80
CA PRO A 427 19.52 15.88 9.54
C PRO A 427 18.15 15.67 8.88
N ALA A 428 18.03 15.89 7.57
CA ALA A 428 16.79 15.67 6.83
C ALA A 428 16.39 14.20 6.84
N LEU A 429 17.37 13.29 6.70
CA LEU A 429 17.12 11.86 6.72
C LEU A 429 16.64 11.36 8.08
N ALA A 430 17.26 11.84 9.16
CA ALA A 430 16.87 11.50 10.53
C ALA A 430 15.43 11.95 10.83
N GLU A 431 15.02 13.12 10.34
CA GLU A 431 13.64 13.62 10.45
C GLU A 431 12.64 12.70 9.73
N GLY A 432 12.96 12.28 8.50
CA GLY A 432 12.13 11.34 7.73
C GLY A 432 12.01 9.95 8.37
N LEU A 433 13.05 9.50 9.08
CA LEU A 433 13.10 8.19 9.76
C LEU A 433 12.44 8.18 11.14
N VAL A 434 11.94 9.31 11.66
CA VAL A 434 11.18 9.35 12.92
C VAL A 434 9.89 8.54 12.83
N LYS A 435 9.24 8.54 11.67
CA LYS A 435 8.05 7.73 11.41
C LYS A 435 8.44 6.25 11.37
N THR A 436 7.83 5.42 12.21
CA THR A 436 8.15 3.99 12.34
C THR A 436 7.03 3.06 11.86
N SER A 437 5.85 3.61 11.59
CA SER A 437 4.70 2.90 11.01
C SER A 437 3.91 3.83 10.07
N GLY A 438 3.18 3.23 9.14
CA GLY A 438 2.38 3.94 8.13
C GLY A 438 1.52 2.97 7.33
N ASP A 439 0.87 3.49 6.29
CA ASP A 439 0.14 2.67 5.32
C ASP A 439 1.07 1.84 4.43
N ASP A 440 0.48 0.99 3.58
CA ASP A 440 1.19 0.15 2.61
C ASP A 440 2.18 0.94 1.75
N TRP A 441 1.77 2.14 1.31
CA TRP A 441 2.60 3.01 0.48
C TRP A 441 3.84 3.48 1.24
N TRP A 442 3.66 3.91 2.49
CA TRP A 442 4.77 4.29 3.35
C TRP A 442 5.69 3.10 3.63
N GLU A 443 5.14 1.96 4.04
CA GLU A 443 5.91 0.77 4.41
C GLU A 443 6.74 0.23 3.24
N CYS A 444 6.15 0.18 2.04
CA CYS A 444 6.73 -0.53 0.90
C CYS A 444 7.51 0.37 -0.06
N LEU A 445 7.19 1.66 -0.14
CA LEU A 445 7.77 2.58 -1.13
C LEU A 445 8.55 3.73 -0.47
N SER A 446 7.99 4.37 0.55
CA SER A 446 8.59 5.57 1.16
C SER A 446 9.71 5.28 2.17
N ASN A 447 9.48 4.35 3.08
CA ASN A 447 10.44 3.98 4.11
C ASN A 447 11.70 3.30 3.52
N PRO A 448 11.59 2.36 2.55
CA PRO A 448 12.77 1.68 2.04
C PRO A 448 13.80 2.60 1.37
N ARG A 449 13.38 3.65 0.65
CA ARG A 449 14.30 4.64 0.05
C ARG A 449 15.08 5.45 1.11
N LEU A 450 14.44 5.81 2.22
CA LEU A 450 15.11 6.50 3.34
C LEU A 450 16.16 5.57 3.96
N ARG A 451 15.79 4.32 4.26
CA ARG A 451 16.71 3.32 4.82
C ARG A 451 17.89 3.02 3.90
N LEU A 452 17.66 2.92 2.59
CA LEU A 452 18.72 2.70 1.60
C LEU A 452 19.71 3.86 1.58
N LEU A 453 19.23 5.10 1.51
CA LEU A 453 20.09 6.27 1.53
C LEU A 453 20.89 6.34 2.83
N ASP A 454 20.27 6.02 3.97
CA ASP A 454 20.92 5.99 5.28
C ASP A 454 22.10 5.01 5.31
N ARG A 455 21.91 3.79 4.82
CA ARG A 455 23.00 2.79 4.71
C ARG A 455 24.14 3.25 3.79
N ILE A 456 23.82 3.97 2.70
CA ILE A 456 24.85 4.57 1.82
C ILE A 456 25.68 5.60 2.59
N LEU A 457 25.04 6.46 3.40
CA LEU A 457 25.72 7.52 4.16
C LEU A 457 26.58 6.98 5.30
N GLU A 458 26.19 5.84 5.88
CA GLU A 458 27.00 5.12 6.86
C GLU A 458 28.18 4.35 6.24
N ASN A 459 28.26 4.25 4.90
CA ASN A 459 29.17 3.36 4.18
C ASN A 459 29.05 1.89 4.64
N ASP A 460 27.82 1.48 4.99
CA ASP A 460 27.50 0.15 5.50
C ASP A 460 27.13 -0.78 4.34
N ALA A 461 28.13 -1.50 3.82
CA ALA A 461 27.91 -2.38 2.66
C ALA A 461 26.97 -3.56 2.95
N ASP A 462 27.08 -4.18 4.13
CA ASP A 462 26.27 -5.34 4.47
C ASP A 462 24.83 -4.91 4.79
N GLY A 463 24.66 -3.81 5.53
CA GLY A 463 23.34 -3.22 5.79
C GLY A 463 22.68 -2.67 4.53
N PHE A 464 23.44 -2.06 3.61
CA PHE A 464 22.90 -1.61 2.32
C PHE A 464 22.32 -2.77 1.51
N ASN A 465 23.06 -3.88 1.36
CA ASN A 465 22.57 -5.04 0.60
C ASN A 465 21.36 -5.70 1.27
N THR A 466 21.34 -5.77 2.61
CA THR A 466 20.17 -6.25 3.36
C THR A 466 18.96 -5.36 3.13
N ALA A 467 19.12 -4.04 3.26
CA ALA A 467 18.05 -3.07 3.02
C ALA A 467 17.57 -3.06 1.56
N LEU A 468 18.46 -3.32 0.60
CA LEU A 468 18.12 -3.39 -0.82
C LEU A 468 17.29 -4.63 -1.15
N THR A 469 17.65 -5.79 -0.61
CA THR A 469 16.81 -6.99 -0.76
C THR A 469 15.44 -6.78 -0.12
N GLU A 470 15.39 -6.23 1.10
CA GLU A 470 14.12 -5.89 1.76
C GLU A 470 13.28 -4.90 0.94
N ALA A 471 13.89 -3.84 0.40
CA ALA A 471 13.20 -2.83 -0.40
C ALA A 471 12.57 -3.43 -1.67
N LEU A 472 13.33 -4.22 -2.42
CA LEU A 472 12.82 -4.86 -3.65
C LEU A 472 11.74 -5.89 -3.34
N ALA A 473 11.88 -6.63 -2.23
CA ALA A 473 10.89 -7.62 -1.85
C ALA A 473 9.59 -6.96 -1.37
N LEU A 474 9.66 -5.87 -0.61
CA LEU A 474 8.50 -5.05 -0.25
C LEU A 474 7.84 -4.42 -1.48
N PHE A 475 8.62 -3.95 -2.45
CA PHE A 475 8.11 -3.44 -3.71
C PHE A 475 7.35 -4.52 -4.50
N THR A 476 7.90 -5.73 -4.57
CA THR A 476 7.24 -6.87 -5.22
C THR A 476 5.92 -7.21 -4.52
N ASP A 477 5.93 -7.28 -3.19
CA ASP A 477 4.75 -7.56 -2.36
C ASP A 477 3.67 -6.47 -2.50
N TYR A 478 4.06 -5.20 -2.60
CA TYR A 478 3.16 -4.07 -2.86
C TYR A 478 2.40 -4.23 -4.18
N TYR A 479 3.06 -4.62 -5.27
CA TYR A 479 2.43 -4.83 -6.58
C TYR A 479 1.79 -6.22 -6.76
N SER A 480 1.78 -7.04 -5.70
CA SER A 480 1.18 -8.39 -5.71
C SER A 480 -0.23 -8.42 -5.12
N ALA A 481 -0.84 -7.27 -4.81
CA ALA A 481 -2.13 -7.18 -4.12
C ALA A 481 -3.08 -6.14 -4.73
N GLY A 482 -4.38 -6.46 -4.75
CA GLY A 482 -5.44 -5.54 -5.15
C GLY A 482 -5.48 -5.23 -6.64
N ASP A 483 -5.89 -4.00 -6.94
CA ASP A 483 -5.88 -3.40 -8.29
C ASP A 483 -4.46 -3.19 -8.86
N ARG A 484 -3.43 -3.29 -8.02
CA ARG A 484 -2.02 -3.18 -8.41
C ARG A 484 -1.48 -4.42 -9.14
N VAL A 485 -2.19 -5.55 -9.07
CA VAL A 485 -1.77 -6.79 -9.76
C VAL A 485 -1.77 -6.56 -11.27
N GLY A 486 -0.60 -6.72 -11.90
CA GLY A 486 -0.42 -6.48 -13.32
C GLY A 486 -0.38 -4.99 -13.71
N ASP A 487 -0.18 -4.10 -12.71
CA ASP A 487 0.22 -2.72 -12.95
C ASP A 487 1.65 -2.70 -13.53
N PRO A 488 1.88 -2.05 -14.69
CA PRO A 488 3.23 -1.93 -15.25
C PRO A 488 4.21 -1.31 -14.26
N ASP A 489 3.84 -0.35 -13.41
CA ASP A 489 4.78 0.32 -12.51
C ASP A 489 5.51 -0.65 -11.57
N GLY A 490 4.94 -1.82 -11.30
CA GLY A 490 5.57 -2.90 -10.55
C GLY A 490 6.71 -3.64 -11.25
N GLN A 491 7.05 -3.29 -12.51
CA GLN A 491 8.09 -3.99 -13.29
C GLN A 491 9.47 -3.35 -13.17
N LEU A 492 9.58 -2.09 -12.73
CA LEU A 492 10.89 -1.42 -12.59
C LEU A 492 10.92 -0.43 -11.41
N HIS A 493 11.86 -0.62 -10.49
CA HIS A 493 12.02 0.24 -9.32
C HIS A 493 13.11 1.31 -9.54
N PHE A 494 12.73 2.45 -10.10
CA PHE A 494 13.67 3.53 -10.45
C PHE A 494 14.46 4.08 -9.26
N ASP A 495 13.83 4.27 -8.09
CA ASP A 495 14.53 4.83 -6.93
C ASP A 495 15.61 3.86 -6.39
N ALA A 496 15.28 2.56 -6.28
CA ALA A 496 16.25 1.52 -5.89
C ALA A 496 17.40 1.40 -6.91
N LEU A 497 17.10 1.50 -8.22
CA LEU A 497 18.12 1.49 -9.28
C LEU A 497 19.07 2.69 -9.16
N GLY A 498 18.53 3.89 -8.96
CA GLY A 498 19.33 5.11 -8.75
C GLY A 498 20.20 5.04 -7.51
N LEU A 499 19.66 4.56 -6.39
CA LEU A 499 20.40 4.37 -5.14
C LEU A 499 21.46 3.27 -5.26
N ALA A 500 21.21 2.19 -5.99
CA ALA A 500 22.21 1.17 -6.29
C ALA A 500 23.38 1.73 -7.14
N CYS A 501 23.08 2.56 -8.15
CA CYS A 501 24.12 3.26 -8.91
C CYS A 501 24.92 4.22 -8.02
N LEU A 502 24.23 4.97 -7.15
CA LEU A 502 24.85 5.88 -6.19
C LEU A 502 25.78 5.14 -5.20
N ALA A 503 25.34 4.00 -4.69
CA ALA A 503 26.11 3.14 -3.79
C ALA A 503 27.37 2.60 -4.50
N HIS A 504 27.20 2.06 -5.71
CA HIS A 504 28.30 1.58 -6.55
C HIS A 504 29.34 2.67 -6.81
N ASP A 505 28.89 3.88 -7.18
CA ASP A 505 29.78 5.01 -7.48
C ASP A 505 30.51 5.53 -6.22
N ARG A 506 30.00 5.23 -5.02
CA ARG A 506 30.68 5.46 -3.73
C ARG A 506 31.59 4.30 -3.29
N GLY A 507 31.71 3.25 -4.09
CA GLY A 507 32.53 2.07 -3.78
C GLY A 507 31.84 1.07 -2.85
N ILE A 508 30.53 1.21 -2.60
CA ILE A 508 29.75 0.22 -1.86
C ILE A 508 29.38 -0.91 -2.84
N PRO A 509 29.78 -2.17 -2.60
CA PRO A 509 29.48 -3.26 -3.50
C PRO A 509 27.99 -3.58 -3.49
N VAL A 510 27.33 -3.46 -4.65
CA VAL A 510 25.97 -3.95 -4.87
C VAL A 510 26.06 -5.45 -5.20
N ARG A 511 25.57 -6.30 -4.30
CA ARG A 511 25.63 -7.78 -4.39
C ARG A 511 24.27 -8.39 -4.74
N VAL A 512 23.18 -7.64 -4.53
CA VAL A 512 21.83 -8.09 -4.86
C VAL A 512 21.71 -8.28 -6.38
N GLU A 513 21.29 -9.48 -6.78
CA GLU A 513 20.92 -9.80 -8.16
C GLU A 513 19.40 -9.80 -8.27
N SER A 514 18.88 -8.92 -9.12
CA SER A 514 17.45 -8.82 -9.39
C SER A 514 17.25 -8.21 -10.77
N ASP A 515 16.20 -8.62 -11.48
CA ASP A 515 15.85 -8.01 -12.75
C ASP A 515 15.52 -6.52 -12.54
N PHE A 516 15.01 -6.10 -11.37
CA PHE A 516 14.85 -4.67 -11.05
C PHE A 516 16.14 -3.85 -11.14
N LEU A 517 17.30 -4.50 -11.05
CA LEU A 517 18.63 -3.89 -11.03
C LEU A 517 19.53 -4.47 -12.12
N PRO A 518 19.30 -4.13 -13.40
CA PRO A 518 20.12 -4.69 -14.49
C PRO A 518 21.60 -4.34 -14.27
N ARG A 519 22.45 -5.37 -14.18
CA ARG A 519 23.86 -5.23 -13.78
C ARG A 519 24.63 -4.24 -14.64
N ALA A 520 24.38 -4.26 -15.95
CA ALA A 520 24.99 -3.36 -16.92
C ALA A 520 24.69 -1.88 -16.65
N ILE A 521 23.55 -1.56 -16.01
CA ILE A 521 23.20 -0.19 -15.62
C ILE A 521 23.92 0.20 -14.33
N VAL A 522 23.91 -0.69 -13.33
CA VAL A 522 24.50 -0.45 -12.01
C VAL A 522 26.01 -0.27 -12.11
N GLU A 523 26.71 -1.13 -12.84
CA GLU A 523 28.18 -1.04 -13.02
C GLU A 523 28.60 0.09 -13.98
N GLY A 524 27.63 0.66 -14.69
CA GLY A 524 27.83 1.70 -15.68
C GLY A 524 27.56 1.19 -17.09
N LEU A 525 26.61 1.86 -17.75
CA LEU A 525 26.39 1.74 -19.17
C LEU A 525 27.72 1.96 -19.88
N ALA A 526 28.27 0.92 -20.51
CA ALA A 526 29.44 1.06 -21.36
C ALA A 526 29.09 2.08 -22.45
N ARG A 527 29.54 3.33 -22.28
CA ARG A 527 29.46 4.36 -23.32
C ARG A 527 30.23 3.80 -24.51
N ARG A 528 29.52 3.31 -25.52
CA ARG A 528 30.11 3.00 -26.82
C ARG A 528 30.20 4.26 -27.65
#